data_AF-A0A090QJ42-F1
#
_entry.id   AF-A0A090QJ42-F1
#
_cell.length_a   1.000
_cell.length_b   1.000
_cell.length_c   1.000
_cell.angle_alpha   90.00
_cell.angle_beta   90.00
_cell.angle_gamma   90.00
#
_symmetry.space_group_name_H-M   'P 1'
#
loop_
_entity.id
_entity.type
_entity.pdbx_description
1 polymer ?
#
loop_
_entity_poly.entity_id
_entity_poly.type
_entity_poly.pdbx_seq_one_letter_code
_entity_poly.pdbx_strand_id
1 'polypeptide(L)' 'MVKDKYSLNSDYQLAQKLGVSRSRLSKWRNEHNSMDWDVAFLIADMLEMDDQNVVYGLLKDKYENPRLINALTSHL' A
#
# COMPACT_ATOMS: atom_id res chain seq x y z
N MET A 1 -12.14 1.66 -6.23
CA MET A 1 -10.67 1.86 -6.32
C MET A 1 -10.37 3.32 -6.68
N VAL A 2 -9.15 3.85 -6.45
CA VAL A 2 -8.79 5.23 -6.85
C VAL A 2 -9.02 5.49 -8.34
N LYS A 3 -8.77 4.48 -9.20
CA LYS A 3 -9.03 4.60 -10.63
C LYS A 3 -10.49 4.92 -10.94
N ASP A 4 -11.43 4.26 -10.26
CA ASP A 4 -12.85 4.44 -10.51
C ASP A 4 -13.32 5.82 -10.02
N LYS A 5 -12.93 6.19 -8.79
CA LYS A 5 -13.32 7.48 -8.17
C LYS A 5 -12.88 8.70 -8.98
N TYR A 6 -11.76 8.59 -9.70
CA TYR A 6 -11.20 9.68 -10.51
C TYR A 6 -11.21 9.42 -12.02
N SER A 7 -11.98 8.42 -12.48
CA SER A 7 -12.12 8.08 -13.91
C SER A 7 -10.79 7.91 -14.65
N LEU A 8 -9.82 7.24 -14.02
CA LEU A 8 -8.50 6.99 -14.60
C LEU A 8 -8.53 5.75 -15.48
N ASN A 9 -8.17 5.91 -16.75
CA ASN A 9 -8.24 4.86 -17.78
C ASN A 9 -7.02 3.93 -17.80
N SER A 10 -5.96 4.25 -17.05
CA SER A 10 -4.73 3.46 -17.06
C SER A 10 -4.00 3.47 -15.72
N ASP A 11 -3.17 2.45 -15.51
CA ASP A 11 -2.26 2.40 -14.37
C ASP A 11 -1.15 3.45 -14.48
N TYR A 12 -0.85 3.93 -15.69
CA TYR A 12 0.02 5.09 -15.88
C TYR A 12 -0.59 6.34 -15.23
N GLN A 13 -1.86 6.63 -15.52
CA GLN A 13 -2.54 7.77 -14.90
C GLN A 13 -2.69 7.62 -13.39
N LEU A 14 -2.93 6.40 -12.90
CA LEU A 14 -2.93 6.14 -11.46
C LEU A 14 -1.56 6.42 -10.83
N ALA A 15 -0.48 5.89 -11.43
CA ALA A 15 0.88 6.10 -10.92
C ALA A 15 1.25 7.59 -10.88
N GLN A 16 0.90 8.35 -11.93
CA GLN A 16 1.06 9.81 -11.96
C GLN A 16 0.26 10.50 -10.86
N LYS A 17 -1.01 10.11 -10.67
CA LYS A 17 -1.86 10.71 -9.64
C LYS A 17 -1.35 10.43 -8.22
N LEU A 18 -0.74 9.27 -8.00
CA LEU A 18 -0.14 8.88 -6.73
C LEU A 18 1.30 9.38 -6.54
N GLY A 19 1.90 10.02 -7.56
CA GLY A 19 3.29 10.48 -7.50
C GLY A 19 4.33 9.35 -7.46
N VAL A 20 4.00 8.16 -7.95
CA VAL A 20 4.88 6.97 -7.92
C VAL A 20 5.23 6.48 -9.32
N SER A 21 6.29 5.67 -9.43
CA SER A 21 6.62 5.00 -10.69
C SER A 21 5.63 3.87 -11.00
N ARG A 22 5.42 3.60 -12.29
CA ARG A 22 4.60 2.46 -12.74
C ARG A 22 5.12 1.11 -12.26
N SER A 23 6.43 0.95 -12.18
CA SER A 23 7.05 -0.28 -11.69
C SER A 23 6.74 -0.50 -10.21
N ARG A 24 6.77 0.56 -9.38
CA ARG A 24 6.42 0.49 -7.96
C ARG A 24 4.94 0.13 -7.79
N LEU A 25 4.05 0.81 -8.51
CA LEU A 25 2.63 0.49 -8.51
C LEU A 25 2.35 -0.96 -8.94
N SER A 26 3.02 -1.44 -9.99
CA SER A 26 2.87 -2.83 -10.45
C SER A 26 3.29 -3.83 -9.38
N LYS A 27 4.39 -3.60 -8.66
CA LYS A 27 4.82 -4.50 -7.58
C LYS A 27 3.80 -4.59 -6.45
N TRP A 28 3.17 -3.47 -6.07
CA TRP A 28 2.10 -3.46 -5.08
C TRP A 28 0.87 -4.23 -5.54
N ARG A 29 0.44 -4.04 -6.80
CA ARG A 29 -0.72 -4.75 -7.35
C ARG A 29 -0.51 -6.26 -7.48
N ASN A 30 0.73 -6.71 -7.56
CA ASN A 30 1.11 -8.13 -7.65
C ASN A 30 1.67 -8.66 -6.32
N GLU A 31 1.49 -7.93 -5.22
CA GLU A 31 1.89 -8.36 -3.86
C GLU A 31 3.38 -8.70 -3.73
N HIS A 32 4.23 -8.17 -4.61
CA HIS A 32 5.68 -8.42 -4.58
C HIS A 32 6.39 -7.61 -3.49
N ASN A 33 5.78 -6.53 -3.02
CA ASN A 33 6.25 -5.76 -1.87
C ASN A 33 5.09 -5.02 -1.20
N SER A 34 5.26 -4.70 0.09
CA SER A 34 4.30 -3.87 0.82
C SER A 34 4.29 -2.43 0.29
N MET A 35 3.13 -1.78 0.39
CA MET A 35 2.97 -0.36 0.08
C MET A 35 3.67 0.52 1.12
N ASP A 36 4.16 1.67 0.67
CA ASP A 36 4.67 2.69 1.61
C ASP A 36 3.49 3.31 2.38
N TRP A 37 3.73 3.65 3.64
CA TRP A 37 2.70 4.20 4.52
C TRP A 37 2.13 5.51 3.97
N ASP A 38 2.99 6.43 3.56
CA ASP A 38 2.58 7.73 3.01
C ASP A 38 1.67 7.59 1.80
N VAL A 39 1.95 6.61 0.91
CA VAL A 39 1.13 6.37 -0.28
C VAL A 39 -0.18 5.68 0.08
N ALA A 40 -0.17 4.79 1.06
CA ALA A 40 -1.37 4.12 1.54
C ALA A 40 -2.35 5.12 2.20
N PHE A 41 -1.85 6.04 3.03
CA PHE A 41 -2.66 7.12 3.60
C PHE A 41 -3.15 8.10 2.54
N LEU A 42 -2.30 8.49 1.57
CA LEU A 42 -2.75 9.29 0.44
C LEU A 42 -3.92 8.63 -0.30
N ILE A 43 -3.85 7.32 -0.55
CA ILE A 43 -4.95 6.56 -1.17
C ILE A 43 -6.20 6.60 -0.29
N ALA A 44 -6.06 6.47 1.04
CA ALA A 44 -7.16 6.52 1.96
C ALA A 44 -7.85 7.88 1.98
N ASP A 45 -7.09 8.98 2.08
CA ASP A 45 -7.60 10.35 1.95
C ASP A 45 -8.39 10.53 0.66
N MET A 46 -7.80 10.09 -0.46
CA MET A 46 -8.43 10.16 -1.77
C MET A 46 -9.73 9.36 -1.84
N LEU A 47 -9.82 8.25 -1.11
CA LEU A 47 -11.00 7.39 -1.07
C LEU A 47 -11.97 7.71 0.08
N GLU A 48 -11.65 8.69 0.92
CA GLU A 48 -12.39 9.00 2.17
C GLU A 48 -12.52 7.75 3.06
N MET A 49 -11.43 6.99 3.18
CA MET A 49 -11.34 5.82 4.04
C MET A 49 -10.77 6.18 5.40
N ASP A 50 -11.22 5.47 6.43
CA ASP A 50 -10.66 5.60 7.78
C ASP A 50 -9.21 5.09 7.84
N ASP A 51 -8.32 5.92 8.39
CA ASP A 51 -6.90 5.62 8.62
C ASP A 51 -6.67 4.32 9.38
N GLN A 52 -7.58 3.95 10.28
CA GLN A 52 -7.48 2.70 11.04
C GLN A 52 -7.50 1.47 10.12
N ASN A 53 -8.22 1.52 9.00
CA ASN A 53 -8.21 0.45 8.01
C ASN A 53 -6.86 0.33 7.30
N VAL A 54 -6.19 1.46 7.05
CA VAL A 54 -4.85 1.50 6.45
C VAL A 54 -3.85 0.87 7.40
N VAL A 55 -3.84 1.32 8.66
CA VAL A 55 -2.92 0.83 9.69
C VAL A 55 -3.09 -0.68 9.90
N TYR A 56 -4.33 -1.14 10.03
CA TYR A 56 -4.61 -2.57 10.22
C TYR A 56 -4.10 -3.42 9.05
N GLY A 57 -4.34 -2.97 7.81
CA GLY A 57 -3.85 -3.65 6.61
C GLY A 57 -2.32 -3.72 6.56
N LEU A 58 -1.64 -2.58 6.72
CA LEU A 58 -0.17 -2.52 6.64
C LEU A 58 0.53 -3.29 7.78
N LEU A 59 -0.05 -3.31 8.98
CA LEU A 59 0.50 -4.08 10.08
C LEU A 59 0.34 -5.58 9.84
N LYS A 60 -0.82 -6.03 9.34
CA LYS A 60 -1.04 -7.44 9.02
C LYS A 60 0.04 -7.95 8.05
N ASP A 61 0.29 -7.25 6.96
CA ASP A 61 1.32 -7.60 5.98
C ASP A 61 2.73 -7.67 6.60
N LYS A 62 3.02 -6.80 7.58
CA LYS A 62 4.31 -6.80 8.29
C LYS A 62 4.44 -7.94 9.28
N TYR A 63 3.37 -8.30 9.98
CA TYR A 63 3.37 -9.39 10.97
C TYR A 63 3.38 -10.78 10.33
N GLU A 64 3.08 -10.89 9.04
CA GLU A 64 3.27 -12.13 8.27
C GLU A 64 4.71 -12.29 7.74
N ASN A 65 5.56 -11.26 7.84
CA ASN A 65 6.92 -11.31 7.33
C ASN A 65 7.83 -12.18 8.23
N PRO A 66 8.37 -13.31 7.72
CA PRO A 66 9.20 -14.21 8.53
C PRO A 66 10.43 -13.53 9.14
N ARG A 67 11.03 -12.56 8.45
CA ARG A 67 12.20 -11.82 9.00
C ARG A 67 11.82 -10.97 10.20
N LEU A 68 10.65 -10.34 10.13
CA LEU A 68 10.17 -9.45 11.19
C LEU A 68 9.73 -10.28 12.39
N ILE A 69 9.02 -11.39 12.16
CA ILE A 69 8.70 -12.40 13.18
C ILE A 69 9.99 -12.87 13.86
N ASN A 70 10.96 -13.37 13.08
CA ASN A 70 12.21 -13.91 13.63
C ASN A 70 12.99 -12.88 14.46
N ALA A 71 13.02 -11.61 14.03
CA ALA A 71 13.71 -10.54 14.77
C ALA A 71 12.99 -10.18 16.07
N LEU A 72 11.66 -10.23 16.10
CA LEU A 72 10.87 -9.95 17.30
C LEU A 72 10.92 -11.11 18.30
N THR A 73 10.99 -12.36 17.82
CA THR A 73 11.03 -13.54 18.68
C THR A 73 12.42 -13.93 19.13
N SER A 74 13.50 -13.48 18.46
CA SER A 74 14.89 -13.81 18.82
C SER A 74 15.38 -13.23 20.15
N HIS A 75 14.57 -12.41 20.83
CA HIS A 75 14.88 -11.78 22.11
C HIS A 75 13.94 -12.22 23.25
N LEU A 76 13.10 -13.23 23.02
CA LEU A 76 12.22 -13.87 24.00
C LEU A 76 12.77 -15.23 24.41
#